data_AF-A0A2G9MMA8-F1
#
_entry.id   AF-A0A2G9MMA8-F1
#
_cell.length_a   1.000
_cell.length_b   1.000
_cell.length_c   1.000
_cell.angle_alpha   90.00
_cell.angle_beta   90.00
_cell.angle_gamma   90.00
#
_symmetry.space_group_name_H-M   'P 1'
#
loop_
_entity.id
_entity.type
_entity.pdbx_description
1 polymer ?
#
loop_
_entity_poly.entity_id
_entity_poly.type
_entity_poly.pdbx_seq_one_letter_code
_entity_poly.pdbx_strand_id
1 'polypeptide(L)'
;MITQTKNNIRETPKKIKADNGYNSQLKKASEMFPEIDLYIDDKNRRKEDINLGEIKKKYSDIEYNNLTKLLSPEGEMEYKKRMYTVEPVFGNIKENLGYRGFLLRGLKKVKGEFNLMCIAHNINKIYNFIKKQKMKLAVALKNIKDEMKIKRNCQLDIN
;
A
#
# COMPACT_ATOMS: atom_id res chain seq x y z
N MET A 1 -3.98 -9.42 -1.69
CA MET A 1 -3.84 -8.07 -1.09
C MET A 1 -4.84 -7.10 -1.71
N ILE A 2 -4.80 -6.88 -3.03
CA ILE A 2 -5.70 -5.95 -3.75
C ILE A 2 -7.18 -6.18 -3.42
N THR A 3 -7.65 -7.43 -3.49
CA THR A 3 -9.02 -7.82 -3.12
C THR A 3 -9.38 -7.40 -1.69
N GLN A 4 -8.48 -7.63 -0.73
CA GLN A 4 -8.68 -7.25 0.67
C GLN A 4 -8.70 -5.73 0.84
N THR A 5 -7.82 -5.01 0.12
CA THR A 5 -7.83 -3.54 0.09
C THR A 5 -9.17 -3.01 -0.39
N LYS A 6 -9.67 -3.52 -1.53
CA LYS A 6 -10.98 -3.15 -2.09
C LYS A 6 -12.11 -3.38 -1.09
N ASN A 7 -12.11 -4.53 -0.40
CA ASN A 7 -13.09 -4.83 0.63
C ASN A 7 -13.01 -3.87 1.84
N ASN A 8 -11.79 -3.50 2.25
CA ASN A 8 -11.56 -2.62 3.38
C ASN A 8 -11.96 -1.17 3.09
N ILE A 9 -11.62 -0.65 1.90
CA ILE A 9 -11.87 0.76 1.53
C ILE A 9 -13.23 0.96 0.85
N ARG A 10 -13.88 -0.12 0.40
CA ARG A 10 -15.15 -0.13 -0.37
C ARG A 10 -15.09 0.66 -1.69
N GLU A 11 -13.88 0.84 -2.21
CA GLU A 11 -13.57 1.56 -3.45
C GLU A 11 -12.44 0.82 -4.17
N THR A 12 -12.28 1.05 -5.48
CA THR A 12 -11.14 0.52 -6.23
C THR A 12 -9.95 1.48 -6.15
N PRO A 13 -8.78 1.06 -5.63
CA PRO A 13 -7.63 1.94 -5.55
C PRO A 13 -7.09 2.25 -6.96
N LYS A 14 -6.84 3.52 -7.26
CA LYS A 14 -6.37 3.96 -8.57
C LYS A 14 -4.96 3.46 -8.91
N LYS A 15 -4.08 3.40 -7.90
CA LYS A 15 -2.67 3.03 -8.05
C LYS A 15 -2.25 2.07 -6.95
N ILE A 16 -1.42 1.10 -7.29
CA ILE A 16 -0.81 0.17 -6.32
C ILE A 16 0.68 0.10 -6.55
N LYS A 17 1.44 0.06 -5.45
CA LYS A 17 2.90 0.01 -5.47
C LYS A 17 3.36 -1.15 -4.61
N ALA A 18 4.20 -2.01 -5.17
CA ALA A 18 4.66 -3.22 -4.49
C ALA A 18 6.15 -3.44 -4.70
N ASP A 19 6.77 -4.17 -3.77
CA ASP A 19 8.17 -4.59 -3.90
C ASP A 19 8.33 -5.77 -4.87
N ASN A 20 9.59 -6.13 -5.09
CA ASN A 20 9.96 -7.18 -6.03
C ASN A 20 9.45 -8.57 -5.60
N GLY A 21 9.08 -8.76 -4.32
CA GLY A 21 8.45 -10.00 -3.86
C GLY A 21 7.08 -10.26 -4.49
N TYR A 22 6.43 -9.22 -5.04
CA TYR A 22 5.15 -9.33 -5.75
C TYR A 22 5.29 -9.45 -7.26
N ASN A 23 6.52 -9.45 -7.81
CA ASN A 23 6.77 -9.50 -9.25
C ASN A 23 6.13 -10.75 -9.90
N SER A 24 6.19 -11.91 -9.23
CA SER A 24 5.56 -13.16 -9.68
C SER A 24 4.03 -13.08 -9.79
N GLN A 25 3.40 -12.12 -9.12
CA GLN A 25 1.95 -11.93 -9.10
C GLN A 25 1.50 -10.85 -10.10
N LEU A 26 2.43 -10.16 -10.77
CA LEU A 26 2.16 -9.03 -11.64
C LEU A 26 1.15 -9.38 -12.76
N LYS A 27 1.38 -10.48 -13.49
CA LYS A 27 0.51 -10.93 -14.59
C LYS A 27 -0.93 -11.12 -14.11
N LYS A 28 -1.09 -11.98 -13.09
CA LYS A 28 -2.39 -12.26 -12.47
C LYS A 28 -3.06 -11.00 -11.93
N ALA A 29 -2.29 -10.08 -11.35
CA ALA A 29 -2.84 -8.82 -10.83
C ALA A 29 -3.32 -7.90 -11.96
N SER A 30 -2.56 -7.81 -13.06
CA SER A 30 -2.92 -7.02 -14.24
C SER A 30 -4.16 -7.55 -14.94
N GLU A 31 -4.33 -8.87 -14.98
CA GLU A 31 -5.51 -9.52 -15.56
C GLU A 31 -6.76 -9.38 -14.68
N MET A 32 -6.61 -9.55 -13.36
CA MET A 32 -7.73 -9.45 -12.42
C MET A 32 -8.18 -8.01 -12.17
N PHE A 33 -7.28 -7.03 -12.32
CA PHE A 33 -7.53 -5.62 -12.00
C PHE A 33 -6.97 -4.70 -13.08
N PRO A 34 -7.48 -4.77 -14.32
CA PRO A 34 -6.99 -3.96 -15.44
C PRO A 34 -7.19 -2.45 -15.24
N GLU A 35 -8.12 -2.05 -14.36
CA GLU A 35 -8.41 -0.66 -14.03
C GLU A 35 -7.39 -0.03 -13.05
N ILE A 36 -6.52 -0.84 -12.45
CA ILE A 36 -5.56 -0.40 -11.44
C ILE A 36 -4.19 -0.19 -12.08
N ASP A 37 -3.62 1.00 -11.87
CA ASP A 37 -2.27 1.30 -12.31
C ASP A 37 -1.23 0.68 -11.35
N LEU A 38 -0.58 -0.40 -11.79
CA LEU A 38 0.36 -1.20 -11.00
C LEU A 38 1.81 -0.73 -11.16
N TYR A 39 2.50 -0.53 -10.05
CA TYR A 39 3.94 -0.24 -9.98
C TYR A 39 4.64 -1.30 -9.13
N ILE A 40 5.06 -2.40 -9.74
CA ILE A 40 5.68 -3.53 -9.02
C ILE A 40 7.17 -3.58 -9.31
N ASP A 41 8.00 -3.39 -8.29
CA ASP A 41 9.47 -3.36 -8.44
C ASP A 41 9.98 -4.59 -9.23
N ASP A 42 11.04 -4.36 -9.99
CA ASP A 42 11.75 -5.41 -10.72
C ASP A 42 13.23 -5.35 -10.36
N LYS A 43 13.84 -6.52 -10.18
CA LYS A 43 15.26 -6.67 -9.88
C LYS A 43 16.19 -5.94 -10.87
N ASN A 44 15.80 -5.82 -12.14
CA ASN A 44 16.61 -5.16 -13.15
C ASN A 44 16.57 -3.64 -13.02
N ARG A 45 15.57 -3.04 -12.36
CA ARG A 45 15.47 -1.58 -12.20
C ARG A 45 16.69 -0.94 -11.55
N ARG A 46 17.40 -1.70 -10.71
CA ARG A 46 18.59 -1.22 -9.96
C ARG A 46 19.91 -1.39 -10.71
N LYS A 47 19.90 -1.95 -11.92
CA LYS A 47 21.13 -2.14 -12.69
C LYS A 47 21.49 -0.83 -13.39
N GLU A 48 22.77 -0.49 -13.39
CA GLU A 48 23.31 0.68 -14.11
C GLU A 48 23.16 0.48 -15.62
N ASP A 49 23.56 -0.70 -16.11
CA ASP A 49 23.47 -1.07 -17.53
C ASP A 49 22.30 -2.03 -17.80
N ILE A 50 21.14 -1.48 -18.14
CA ILE A 50 19.95 -2.27 -18.53
C ILE A 50 19.85 -2.35 -20.05
N ASN A 51 20.06 -3.53 -20.62
CA ASN A 51 19.74 -3.80 -22.02
C ASN A 51 18.24 -4.08 -22.20
N LEU A 52 17.45 -3.04 -22.49
CA LEU A 52 16.01 -3.15 -22.72
C LEU A 52 15.65 -4.08 -23.89
N GLY A 53 16.50 -4.17 -24.92
CA GLY A 53 16.29 -5.05 -26.08
C GLY A 53 16.35 -6.53 -25.71
N GLU A 54 17.29 -6.90 -24.83
CA GLU A 54 17.37 -8.27 -24.29
C GLU A 54 16.23 -8.58 -23.33
N ILE A 55 15.85 -7.63 -22.48
CA ILE A 55 14.74 -7.82 -21.55
C ILE A 55 13.44 -8.07 -22.31
N LYS A 56 13.18 -7.30 -23.37
CA LYS A 56 11.98 -7.47 -24.21
C LYS A 56 11.84 -8.87 -24.79
N LYS A 57 12.95 -9.57 -25.07
CA LYS A 57 12.93 -10.96 -25.57
C LYS A 57 12.57 -11.98 -24.49
N LYS A 58 12.88 -11.68 -23.22
CA LYS A 58 12.69 -12.60 -22.08
C LYS A 58 11.37 -12.37 -21.34
N TYR A 59 10.91 -11.13 -21.32
CA TYR A 59 9.78 -10.69 -20.52
C TYR A 59 8.49 -10.76 -21.34
N SER A 60 7.37 -11.02 -20.66
CA SER A 60 6.05 -10.75 -21.26
C SER A 60 5.85 -9.25 -21.47
N ASP A 61 4.90 -8.88 -22.34
CA ASP A 61 4.53 -7.48 -22.56
C ASP A 61 4.17 -6.77 -21.25
N ILE A 62 3.47 -7.45 -20.34
CA ILE A 62 3.08 -6.90 -19.03
C ILE A 62 4.31 -6.59 -18.17
N GLU A 63 5.25 -7.54 -18.07
CA GLU A 63 6.48 -7.37 -17.27
C GLU A 63 7.37 -6.28 -17.87
N TYR A 64 7.53 -6.28 -19.20
CA TYR A 64 8.30 -5.28 -19.92
C TYR A 64 7.71 -3.89 -19.74
N ASN A 65 6.40 -3.72 -19.94
CA ASN A 65 5.71 -2.43 -19.79
C ASN A 65 5.75 -1.92 -18.35
N ASN A 66 5.64 -2.80 -17.36
CA ASN A 66 5.80 -2.41 -15.95
C ASN A 66 7.23 -1.93 -15.67
N LEU A 67 8.25 -2.62 -16.18
CA LEU A 67 9.65 -2.21 -15.99
C LEU A 67 9.95 -0.87 -16.69
N THR A 68 9.56 -0.70 -17.95
CA THR A 68 9.79 0.55 -18.70
C THR A 68 9.06 1.71 -18.04
N LYS A 69 7.83 1.50 -17.56
CA LYS A 69 7.11 2.49 -16.75
C LYS A 69 7.87 2.84 -15.48
N LEU A 70 8.42 1.88 -14.75
CA LEU A 70 9.20 2.15 -13.54
C LEU A 70 10.52 2.88 -13.78
N LEU A 71 11.10 2.73 -14.96
CA LEU A 71 12.33 3.42 -15.38
C LEU A 71 12.06 4.83 -15.90
N SER A 72 10.82 5.16 -16.27
CA SER A 72 10.45 6.53 -16.66
C SER A 72 10.60 7.50 -15.47
N PRO A 73 10.92 8.79 -15.69
CA PRO A 73 10.98 9.78 -14.63
C PRO A 73 9.68 9.86 -13.81
N GLU A 74 8.52 9.80 -14.47
CA GLU A 74 7.20 9.86 -13.83
C GLU A 74 6.95 8.62 -12.97
N GLY A 75 7.27 7.44 -13.49
CA GLY A 75 7.10 6.19 -12.77
C GLY A 75 8.07 6.03 -11.61
N GLU A 76 9.30 6.51 -11.76
CA GLU A 76 10.28 6.56 -10.67
C GLU A 76 9.78 7.49 -9.55
N MET A 77 9.32 8.70 -9.88
CA MET A 77 8.74 9.63 -8.90
C MET A 77 7.51 9.03 -8.20
N GLU A 78 6.61 8.39 -8.95
CA GLU A 78 5.42 7.77 -8.37
C GLU A 78 5.77 6.59 -7.45
N TYR A 79 6.75 5.76 -7.85
CA TYR A 79 7.23 4.63 -7.05
C TYR A 79 7.98 5.09 -5.79
N LYS A 80 8.81 6.14 -5.88
CA LYS A 80 9.53 6.76 -4.75
C LYS A 80 8.60 7.19 -3.62
N LYS A 81 7.32 7.46 -3.90
CA LYS A 81 6.34 7.78 -2.85
C LYS A 81 6.17 6.71 -1.77
N ARG A 82 6.62 5.47 -2.02
CA ARG A 82 6.69 4.42 -0.99
C ARG A 82 7.60 4.79 0.19
N MET A 83 8.66 5.57 -0.06
CA MET A 83 9.66 5.96 0.94
C MET A 83 9.06 6.74 2.11
N TYR A 84 8.02 7.53 1.87
CA TYR A 84 7.38 8.32 2.92
C TYR A 84 5.99 7.79 3.33
N THR A 85 5.47 6.76 2.65
CA THR A 85 4.16 6.17 2.99
C THR A 85 4.28 4.86 3.75
N VAL A 86 5.11 3.93 3.27
CA VAL A 86 5.18 2.55 3.76
C VAL A 86 6.40 2.34 4.66
N GLU A 87 7.56 2.84 4.24
CA GLU A 87 8.81 2.67 4.97
C GLU A 87 8.79 3.27 6.40
N PRO A 88 8.20 4.47 6.64
CA PRO A 88 8.18 5.03 7.99
C PRO A 88 7.33 4.21 8.95
N VAL A 89 6.29 3.53 8.46
CA VAL A 89 5.45 2.65 9.28
C VAL A 89 6.28 1.46 9.75
N PHE A 90 7.00 0.80 8.85
CA PHE A 90 7.86 -0.32 9.21
C PHE A 90 9.05 0.11 10.07
N GLY A 91 9.68 1.24 9.75
CA GLY A 91 10.75 1.82 10.56
C GLY A 91 10.27 2.10 11.98
N ASN A 92 9.11 2.72 12.15
CA ASN A 92 8.56 2.98 13.48
C ASN A 92 8.23 1.69 14.25
N ILE A 93 7.60 0.71 13.61
CA ILE A 93 7.26 -0.57 14.25
C ILE A 93 8.54 -1.29 14.71
N LYS A 94 9.57 -1.30 13.87
CA LYS A 94 10.80 -2.03 14.15
C LYS A 94 11.72 -1.24 15.09
N GLU A 95 12.11 -0.02 14.71
CA GLU A 95 13.11 0.80 15.41
C GLU A 95 12.55 1.43 16.69
N ASN A 96 11.42 2.13 16.61
CA ASN A 96 10.90 2.88 17.75
C ASN A 96 10.11 2.02 18.73
N LEU A 97 9.38 1.01 18.22
CA LEU A 97 8.54 0.13 19.04
C LEU A 97 9.22 -1.21 19.37
N GLY A 98 10.43 -1.46 18.84
CA GLY A 98 11.22 -2.66 19.15
C GLY A 98 10.63 -3.98 18.62
N TYR A 99 9.63 -3.94 17.74
CA TYR A 99 8.97 -5.13 17.22
C TYR A 99 9.82 -5.76 16.10
N ARG A 100 10.81 -6.58 16.49
CA ARG A 100 11.77 -7.24 15.58
C ARG A 100 11.44 -8.67 15.21
N GLY A 101 10.62 -9.33 16.02
CA GLY A 101 10.28 -10.74 15.87
C GLY A 101 8.88 -11.03 16.36
N PHE A 102 8.36 -12.19 15.96
CA PHE A 102 7.06 -12.69 16.41
C PHE A 102 7.24 -13.57 17.65
N LEU A 103 6.38 -13.37 18.64
CA LEU A 103 6.32 -14.19 19.85
C LEU A 103 5.58 -15.49 19.58
N LEU A 104 4.58 -15.46 18.70
CA LEU A 104 3.76 -16.63 18.38
C LEU A 104 4.32 -17.41 17.19
N ARG A 105 4.08 -18.72 17.19
CA ARG A 105 4.43 -19.62 16.08
C ARG A 105 3.19 -20.03 15.29
N GLY A 106 3.38 -20.19 13.98
CA GLY A 106 2.33 -20.58 13.03
C GLY A 106 1.59 -19.38 12.43
N LEU A 107 1.34 -19.46 11.12
CA LEU A 107 0.86 -18.33 10.30
C LEU A 107 -0.42 -17.67 10.85
N LYS A 108 -1.38 -18.47 11.36
CA LYS A 108 -2.63 -17.94 11.92
C LYS A 108 -2.39 -17.06 13.14
N LYS A 109 -1.53 -17.50 14.07
CA LYS A 109 -1.24 -16.77 15.31
C LYS A 109 -0.38 -15.54 15.03
N VAL A 110 0.65 -15.69 14.20
CA VAL A 110 1.51 -14.59 13.71
C VAL A 110 0.68 -13.48 13.04
N LYS A 111 -0.32 -13.82 12.23
CA LYS A 111 -1.25 -12.84 11.65
C LYS A 111 -2.02 -12.07 12.72
N GLY A 112 -2.50 -12.75 13.77
CA GLY A 112 -3.20 -12.11 14.88
C GLY A 112 -2.30 -11.13 15.65
N GLU A 113 -1.08 -11.56 15.97
CA GLU A 113 -0.06 -10.72 16.63
C GLU A 113 0.25 -9.46 15.81
N PHE A 114 0.50 -9.64 14.50
CA PHE A 114 0.79 -8.51 13.62
C PHE A 114 -0.40 -7.56 13.49
N ASN A 115 -1.63 -8.09 13.38
CA ASN A 115 -2.84 -7.27 13.31
C ASN A 115 -3.00 -6.41 14.57
N LEU A 116 -2.75 -6.98 15.77
CA LEU A 116 -2.80 -6.23 17.02
C LEU A 116 -1.76 -5.11 17.03
N MET A 117 -0.54 -5.40 16.56
CA MET A 117 0.52 -4.40 16.42
C MET A 117 0.12 -3.26 15.47
N CYS A 118 -0.49 -3.58 14.32
CA CYS A 118 -1.01 -2.59 13.38
C CYS A 118 -2.14 -1.74 13.97
N ILE A 119 -3.05 -2.33 14.74
CA ILE A 119 -4.12 -1.61 15.43
C ILE A 119 -3.54 -0.61 16.43
N ALA A 120 -2.63 -1.06 17.29
CA ALA A 120 -1.96 -0.20 18.27
C ALA A 120 -1.20 0.96 17.60
N HIS A 121 -0.47 0.67 16.53
CA HIS A 121 0.22 1.68 15.74
C HIS A 121 -0.74 2.74 15.16
N ASN A 122 -1.86 2.30 14.56
CA ASN A 122 -2.85 3.19 13.99
C ASN A 122 -3.53 4.07 15.04
N ILE A 123 -3.88 3.51 16.20
CA ILE A 123 -4.46 4.26 17.33
C ILE A 123 -3.47 5.34 17.80
N ASN A 124 -2.20 4.98 17.97
CA ASN A 124 -1.16 5.94 18.39
C ASN A 124 -1.01 7.08 17.37
N LYS A 125 -1.06 6.78 16.06
CA LYS A 125 -1.04 7.78 14.99
C LYS A 125 -2.22 8.75 15.08
N ILE A 126 -3.43 8.23 15.24
CA ILE A 126 -4.65 9.04 15.37
C ILE A 126 -4.59 9.91 16.64
N TYR A 127 -4.17 9.33 17.76
CA TYR A 127 -4.01 10.06 19.02
C TYR A 127 -3.03 11.23 18.87
N ASN A 128 -1.85 10.99 18.31
CA ASN A 128 -0.84 12.04 18.12
C ASN A 128 -1.32 13.13 17.15
N PHE A 129 -2.06 12.75 16.11
CA PHE A 129 -2.68 13.70 15.18
C PHE A 129 -3.70 14.61 15.88
N ILE A 130 -4.62 14.04 16.65
CA ILE A 130 -5.63 14.80 17.42
C ILE A 130 -4.95 15.71 18.46
N LYS A 131 -3.96 15.18 19.18
CA LYS A 131 -3.17 15.93 20.17
C LYS A 131 -2.46 17.13 19.53
N LYS A 132 -1.81 16.93 18.37
CA LYS A 132 -1.11 17.99 17.64
C LYS A 132 -2.07 19.11 17.17
N GLN A 133 -3.29 18.75 16.76
CA GLN A 133 -4.31 19.72 16.38
C GLN A 133 -4.98 20.43 17.57
N LYS A 134 -4.63 20.10 18.81
CA LYS A 134 -5.29 20.58 20.04
C LYS A 134 -6.81 20.36 20.03
N MET A 135 -7.27 19.37 19.27
CA MET A 135 -8.69 19.04 19.16
C MET A 135 -9.07 18.07 20.29
N LYS A 136 -10.28 18.23 20.85
CA LYS A 136 -10.85 17.22 21.74
C LYS A 136 -11.25 16.00 20.92
N LEU A 137 -10.97 14.79 21.44
CA LEU A 137 -11.33 13.53 20.78
C LEU A 137 -12.82 13.46 20.42
N ALA A 138 -13.71 13.95 21.31
CA ALA A 138 -15.15 13.98 21.06
C ALA A 138 -15.52 14.79 19.80
N VAL A 139 -14.82 15.89 19.53
CA VAL A 139 -15.03 16.73 18.34
C VAL A 139 -14.54 16.01 17.09
N ALA A 140 -13.34 15.42 17.14
CA ALA A 140 -12.80 14.63 16.02
C ALA A 140 -13.73 13.45 15.65
N LEU A 141 -14.26 12.74 16.65
CA LEU A 141 -15.19 11.63 16.44
C LEU A 141 -16.55 12.09 15.88
N LYS A 142 -17.02 13.27 16.26
CA LYS A 142 -18.26 13.86 15.70
C LYS A 142 -18.08 14.16 14.21
N ASN A 143 -17.00 14.83 13.84
CA ASN A 143 -16.70 15.17 12.44
C ASN A 143 -16.61 13.92 11.56
N ILE A 144 -15.98 12.85 12.05
CA ILE A 144 -15.91 11.56 11.32
C ILE A 144 -17.31 10.96 11.12
N LYS A 145 -18.17 10.98 12.15
CA LYS A 145 -19.55 10.48 12.02
C LYS A 145 -20.34 11.26 10.98
N ASP A 146 -20.18 12.57 10.95
CA ASP A 146 -20.85 13.45 10.01
C ASP A 146 -20.37 13.20 8.57
N GLU A 147 -19.05 13.08 8.33
CA GLU A 147 -18.48 12.69 7.04
C GLU A 147 -18.93 11.29 6.57
N MET A 148 -18.96 10.31 7.47
CA MET A 148 -19.43 8.96 7.15
C MET A 148 -20.92 8.94 6.79
N LYS A 149 -21.73 9.80 7.41
CA LYS A 149 -23.15 9.96 7.09
C LYS A 149 -23.32 10.59 5.70
N ILE A 150 -22.54 11.62 5.38
CA ILE A 150 -22.52 12.25 4.06
C ILE A 150 -22.14 11.23 2.98
N LYS A 151 -21.04 10.49 3.16
CA LYS A 151 -20.62 9.45 2.19
C LYS A 151 -21.66 8.35 1.99
N ARG A 152 -22.36 7.93 3.04
CA ARG A 152 -23.45 6.94 2.89
C ARG A 152 -24.62 7.49 2.09
N ASN A 153 -24.98 8.76 2.30
CA ASN A 153 -26.09 9.38 1.57
C ASN A 153 -25.74 9.60 0.10
N CYS A 154 -24.55 10.12 -0.21
CA CYS A 154 -24.09 10.28 -1.60
C CYS A 154 -23.96 8.95 -2.37
N GLN A 155 -23.78 7.82 -1.68
CA GLN A 155 -23.73 6.49 -2.33
C GLN A 155 -25.14 5.94 -2.62
N LEU A 156 -26.18 6.43 -1.95
CA LEU A 156 -27.58 6.03 -2.16
C LEU A 156 -28.24 6.82 -3.30
N ASP A 157 -27.75 8.02 -3.60
CA ASP A 157 -28.29 8.91 -4.65
C ASP A 157 -27.79 8.58 -6.08
N ILE A 158 -27.01 7.51 -6.26
CA ILE A 158 -26.41 7.09 -7.56
C ILE A 158 -27.03 5.76 -8.07
N ASN A 159 -28.11 5.27 -7.45
CA ASN A 159 -28.87 4.10 -7.96
C ASN A 159 -30.22 4.51 -8.53
#